data_AF-A0A6S6PJV5-F1
#
_entry.id   AF-A0A6S6PJV5-F1
#
_cell.length_a   1.000
_cell.length_b   1.000
_cell.length_c   1.000
_cell.angle_alpha   90.00
_cell.angle_beta   90.00
_cell.angle_gamma   90.00
#
_symmetry.space_group_name_H-M   'P 1'
#
loop_
_entity.id
_entity.type
_entity.pdbx_description
1 polymer ?
#
loop_
_entity_poly.entity_id
_entity_poly.type
_entity_poly.pdbx_seq_one_letter_code
_entity_poly.pdbx_strand_id
1 'polypeptide(L)' 'MAYTTYMTHDPLKDVIAKVGGVSELAKHLRITSQAVSQWKKIPLNRLIEVERITGIDRTRLRPELAHLFRREESQP' A
#
# COMPACT_ATOMS: atom_id res chain seq x y z
N MET A 1 -7.97 -18.44 -11.03
CA MET A 1 -9.23 -17.66 -10.92
C MET A 1 -9.11 -16.75 -9.70
N ALA A 2 -8.81 -15.46 -9.89
CA ALA A 2 -8.62 -14.53 -8.77
C ALA A 2 -9.26 -13.18 -9.13
N TYR A 3 -10.58 -13.14 -9.03
CA TYR A 3 -11.38 -11.90 -9.07
C TYR A 3 -12.42 -11.95 -7.94
N THR A 4 -12.05 -12.55 -6.81
CA THR A 4 -12.93 -12.56 -5.65
C THR A 4 -12.67 -11.26 -4.87
N THR A 5 -13.74 -10.49 -4.75
CA THR A 5 -13.92 -9.41 -3.77
C THR A 5 -13.54 -8.00 -4.22
N TYR A 6 -14.31 -7.50 -5.19
CA TYR A 6 -14.62 -6.08 -5.41
C TYR A 6 -15.50 -5.45 -4.29
N MET A 7 -15.52 -6.02 -3.08
CA MET A 7 -16.17 -5.39 -1.93
C MET A 7 -15.19 -4.39 -1.32
N THR A 8 -15.23 -3.13 -1.78
CA THR A 8 -14.81 -1.92 -1.02
C THR A 8 -13.63 -2.09 -0.06
N HIS A 9 -12.55 -2.76 -0.47
CA HIS A 9 -11.37 -2.95 0.36
C HIS A 9 -10.45 -1.76 0.09
N ASP A 10 -10.39 -0.82 1.03
CA ASP A 10 -9.56 0.36 0.94
C ASP A 10 -8.17 0.02 1.48
N PRO A 11 -7.16 -0.24 0.61
CA PRO A 11 -5.86 -0.74 1.06
C PRO A 11 -5.17 0.24 2.02
N LEU A 12 -5.50 1.53 1.94
CA LEU A 12 -4.98 2.54 2.84
C LEU A 12 -5.55 2.34 4.26
N LYS A 13 -6.83 2.02 4.39
CA LYS A 13 -7.43 1.72 5.70
C LYS A 13 -6.83 0.47 6.33
N ASP A 14 -6.56 -0.56 5.54
CA ASP A 14 -5.97 -1.79 6.07
C ASP A 14 -4.54 -1.57 6.53
N VAL A 15 -3.76 -0.78 5.79
CA VAL A 15 -2.43 -0.34 6.20
C VAL A 15 -2.51 0.45 7.51
N ILE A 16 -3.40 1.44 7.59
CA ILE A 16 -3.58 2.26 8.80
C ILE A 16 -3.97 1.39 9.99
N ALA A 17 -4.95 0.49 9.82
CA ALA A 17 -5.40 -0.42 10.87
C ALA A 17 -4.28 -1.37 11.32
N LYS A 18 -3.52 -1.94 10.38
CA LYS A 18 -2.43 -2.88 10.65
C LYS A 18 -1.26 -2.24 11.39
N VAL A 19 -0.96 -0.97 11.10
CA VAL A 19 0.11 -0.21 11.76
C VAL A 19 -0.33 0.37 13.11
N GLY A 20 -1.63 0.41 13.40
CA GLY A 20 -2.17 0.94 14.65
C GLY A 20 -2.58 2.41 14.59
N GLY A 21 -2.77 2.95 13.38
CA GLY A 21 -3.33 4.28 13.16
C GLY A 21 -2.50 5.19 12.26
N VAL A 22 -3.07 6.35 11.93
CA VAL A 22 -2.45 7.35 11.04
C VAL A 22 -1.15 7.89 11.63
N SER A 23 -1.11 8.13 12.94
CA SER A 23 0.07 8.68 13.61
C SER A 23 1.23 7.69 13.67
N GLU A 24 0.98 6.40 13.87
CA GLU A 24 2.03 5.38 13.85
C GLU A 24 2.59 5.21 12.43
N LEU A 25 1.73 5.16 11.42
CA LEU A 25 2.17 5.13 10.03
C LEU A 25 3.03 6.35 9.67
N ALA A 26 2.63 7.54 10.11
CA ALA A 26 3.39 8.78 9.90
C ALA A 26 4.78 8.73 10.57
N LYS A 27 4.87 8.20 11.79
CA LYS A 27 6.15 8.01 12.51
C LYS A 27 7.08 7.07 11.76
N HIS A 28 6.58 5.91 11.32
CA HIS A 28 7.39 4.95 10.57
C HIS A 28 7.92 5.52 9.25
N LEU A 29 7.09 6.30 8.54
CA LEU A 29 7.44 6.92 7.27
C LEU A 29 8.19 8.26 7.39
N ARG A 30 8.39 8.74 8.62
CA ARG A 30 9.02 10.03 8.94
C ARG A 30 8.38 11.21 8.21
N ILE A 31 7.05 11.22 8.17
CA ILE A 31 6.24 12.32 7.61
C ILE A 31 5.22 12.81 8.65
N THR A 32 4.53 13.90 8.35
CA THR A 32 3.49 14.40 9.25
C THR A 32 2.22 13.55 9.16
N SER A 33 1.49 13.41 10.27
CA SER A 33 0.16 12.77 10.27
C SER A 33 -0.79 13.44 9.28
N GLN A 34 -0.69 14.77 9.10
CA GLN A 34 -1.46 15.51 8.11
C GLN A 34 -1.17 15.06 6.68
N ALA A 35 0.10 14.77 6.34
CA ALA A 35 0.46 14.26 5.03
C ALA A 35 -0.20 12.90 4.77
N VAL A 36 -0.21 12.00 5.76
CA VAL A 36 -0.90 10.70 5.66
C VAL A 36 -2.41 10.88 5.53
N SER A 37 -3.02 11.76 6.32
CA SER A 37 -4.48 12.02 6.27
C SER A 37 -4.94 12.58 4.92
N GLN A 38 -4.07 13.24 4.16
CA GLN A 38 -4.39 13.76 2.83
C GLN A 38 -4.32 12.70 1.73
N TRP A 39 -3.83 11.49 2.04
CA TRP A 39 -3.73 10.43 1.06
C TRP A 39 -5.11 9.90 0.70
N LYS A 40 -5.46 10.02 -0.59
CA LYS A 40 -6.60 9.29 -1.18
C LYS A 40 -6.24 7.84 -1.51
N LYS A 41 -4.95 7.57 -1.67
CA LYS A 41 -4.33 6.26 -1.95
C LYS A 41 -2.85 6.34 -1.59
N ILE A 42 -2.22 5.18 -1.41
CA ILE A 42 -0.80 5.09 -1.06
C ILE A 42 0.06 5.62 -2.21
N PRO A 43 0.89 6.67 -2.01
CA PRO A 43 1.77 7.20 -3.05
C PRO A 43 2.78 6.17 -3.55
N LEU A 44 3.12 6.22 -4.84
CA LEU A 44 4.02 5.21 -5.45
C LEU A 44 5.42 5.23 -4.83
N ASN A 45 5.95 6.43 -4.57
CA ASN A 45 7.23 6.62 -3.90
C ASN A 45 7.26 6.15 -2.43
N ARG A 46 6.10 5.86 -1.83
CA ARG A 46 5.98 5.32 -0.47
C ARG A 46 5.56 3.86 -0.44
N LEU A 47 5.21 3.27 -1.59
CA LEU A 47 4.65 1.93 -1.69
C LEU A 47 5.60 0.86 -1.11
N ILE A 48 6.89 0.94 -1.47
CA ILE A 48 7.91 -0.01 -1.00
C ILE A 48 8.12 0.13 0.52
N GLU A 49 8.07 1.35 1.04
CA GLU A 49 8.25 1.61 2.47
C GLU A 49 7.06 1.08 3.26
N VAL A 50 5.83 1.33 2.79
CA VAL A 50 4.59 0.80 3.37
C VAL A 50 4.56 -0.72 3.32
N GLU A 51 4.97 -1.35 2.22
CA GLU A 51 5.12 -2.80 2.11
C GLU A 51 6.09 -3.34 3.16
N ARG A 52 7.24 -2.70 3.37
CA ARG A 52 8.21 -3.13 4.40
C ARG A 52 7.66 -3.01 5.82
N ILE A 53 6.92 -1.95 6.12
CA ILE A 53 6.33 -1.71 7.45
C ILE A 53 5.20 -2.70 7.72
N THR A 54 4.36 -2.96 6.73
CA THR A 54 3.12 -3.74 6.91
C THR A 54 3.25 -5.21 6.50
N GLY A 55 4.25 -5.57 5.71
CA GLY A 55 4.35 -6.86 5.03
C GLY A 55 3.21 -7.11 4.03
N ILE A 56 2.43 -6.09 3.65
CA ILE A 56 1.37 -6.23 2.64
C ILE A 56 1.97 -6.03 1.26
N ASP A 57 1.80 -7.02 0.40
CA ASP A 57 2.30 -6.99 -0.97
C ASP A 57 1.81 -5.76 -1.76
N ARG A 58 2.72 -5.14 -2.51
CA ARG A 58 2.45 -3.92 -3.30
C ARG A 58 1.33 -4.07 -4.33
N THR A 59 1.07 -5.27 -4.85
CA THR A 59 -0.05 -5.56 -5.76
C THR A 59 -1.39 -5.53 -5.03
N ARG A 60 -1.42 -5.73 -3.71
CA ARG A 60 -2.62 -5.54 -2.89
C ARG A 60 -2.80 -4.08 -2.47
N LEU A 61 -1.69 -3.38 -2.20
CA LEU A 61 -1.70 -1.97 -1.84
C LEU A 61 -2.12 -1.06 -3.02
N ARG A 62 -1.66 -1.39 -4.23
CA ARG A 62 -1.93 -0.66 -5.48
C ARG A 62 -2.24 -1.66 -6.61
N PRO A 63 -3.45 -2.26 -6.62
CA PRO A 63 -3.81 -3.29 -7.59
C PRO A 63 -3.83 -2.77 -9.04
N GLU A 64 -4.06 -1.47 -9.25
CA GLU A 64 -4.01 -0.90 -10.59
C GLU A 64 -2.59 -0.94 -11.19
N LEU A 65 -1.56 -1.02 -10.34
CA LEU A 65 -0.16 -1.13 -10.75
C LEU A 65 0.36 -2.57 -10.79
N ALA A 66 -0.48 -3.56 -10.46
CA ALA A 66 -0.07 -4.97 -10.40
C ALA A 66 0.56 -5.47 -11.71
N HIS A 67 0.08 -4.98 -12.87
CA HIS A 67 0.62 -5.32 -14.18
C HIS A 67 2.05 -4.79 -14.41
N LEU A 68 2.44 -3.69 -13.75
CA LEU A 68 3.79 -3.13 -13.85
C LEU A 68 4.81 -3.97 -13.08
N PHE A 69 4.42 -4.55 -11.95
CA PHE A 69 5.30 -5.38 -11.13
C PHE A 69 5.50 -6.78 -11.70
N ARG A 70 4.63 -7.24 -12.61
CA ARG A 70 4.69 -8.58 -13.21
C ARG A 70 5.77 -8.73 -14.29
N ARG A 71 6.40 -7.66 -14.77
CA ARG A 71 7.20 -7.71 -16.02
C ARG A 71 8.63 -8.25 -15.93
N GLU A 72 9.18 -8.59 -14.77
CA GLU A 72 10.61 -8.93 -14.64
C GLU A 72 10.83 -10.35 -14.07
N GLU A 73 10.15 -11.37 -14.60
CA GLU A 73 10.52 -12.79 -14.37
C GLU A 73 10.49 -13.62 -15.67
N SER A 74 10.72 -12.99 -16.82
CA SER A 74 10.88 -13.71 -18.08
C SER A 74 11.82 -12.96 -19.02
N GLN A 75 13.10 -12.99 -18.69
CA GLN A 75 14.15 -12.90 -19.71
C GLN A 75 15.11 -14.08 -19.44
N PRO A 76 15.08 -15.14 -20.26
CA PRO A 76 16.11 -16.19 -20.23
C PRO A 76 17.49 -15.63 -20.65
#